data_AF-A0A9D7M5W3-F1
#
_entry.id   AF-A0A9D7M5W3-F1
#
_cell.length_a   1.000
_cell.length_b   1.000
_cell.length_c   1.000
_cell.angle_alpha   90.00
_cell.angle_beta   90.00
_cell.angle_gamma   90.00
#
_symmetry.space_group_name_H-M   'P 1'
#
loop_
_entity.id
_entity.type
_entity.pdbx_description
1 polymer ?
#
loop_
_entity_poly.entity_id
_entity_poly.type
_entity_poly.pdbx_seq_one_letter_code
_entity_poly.pdbx_strand_id
1 'polypeptide(L)'
;MTLEEFTNEFEAARPQLKSYILRITASVEDTEDIVQDTFIKASLKLDTFRAESTVKTWIFTIGSNISKDNLRAKKRWPENVTDICREKALANPDYFPEIANLMQSSTHAAFEIKEHITFCLTCISKSLPLEQQLCMLLKEVYDFKVSEIAEILQTTEAMIKYYLHTSRAKMVHIYEGRCALINKEGTCHQCSELNGIFNPKQNFEVEKNKIEFAKKANDPDRELLLDLRFRIMKEIDPFNSNGADLQLLHLQHNRAVMENYSEKNDQ
;
A
#
# COMPACT_ATOMS: atom_id res chain seq x y z
N MET A 1 30.50 -10.93 -6.01
CA MET A 1 29.19 -11.60 -6.14
C MET A 1 29.02 -12.07 -7.57
N THR A 2 28.69 -13.33 -7.79
CA THR A 2 28.37 -13.86 -9.12
C THR A 2 26.92 -13.52 -9.50
N LEU A 3 26.58 -13.61 -10.79
CA LEU A 3 25.20 -13.38 -11.24
C LEU A 3 24.23 -14.41 -10.63
N GLU A 4 24.68 -15.64 -10.42
CA GLU A 4 23.87 -16.70 -9.80
C GLU A 4 23.57 -16.38 -8.32
N GLU A 5 24.60 -15.99 -7.55
CA GLU A 5 24.43 -15.53 -6.16
C GLU A 5 23.46 -14.35 -6.07
N PHE A 6 23.64 -13.35 -6.94
CA PHE A 6 22.75 -12.20 -7.00
C PHE A 6 21.31 -12.60 -7.35
N THR A 7 21.12 -13.50 -8.31
CA THR A 7 19.78 -13.94 -8.73
C THR A 7 19.04 -14.61 -7.58
N ASN A 8 19.73 -15.44 -6.80
CA ASN A 8 19.16 -16.08 -5.62
C ASN A 8 18.77 -15.06 -4.54
N GLU A 9 19.63 -14.06 -4.25
CA GLU A 9 19.31 -12.99 -3.30
C GLU A 9 18.16 -12.09 -3.79
N PHE A 10 18.10 -11.82 -5.10
CA PHE A 10 17.01 -11.06 -5.70
C PHE A 10 15.69 -11.79 -5.57
N GLU A 11 15.60 -13.06 -5.96
CA GLU A 11 14.36 -13.84 -5.88
C GLU A 11 13.88 -14.00 -4.42
N ALA A 12 14.81 -14.12 -3.47
CA ALA A 12 14.48 -14.14 -2.04
C ALA A 12 13.84 -12.82 -1.56
N ALA A 13 14.27 -11.68 -2.10
CA ALA A 13 13.75 -10.36 -1.72
C ALA A 13 12.59 -9.88 -2.62
N ARG A 14 12.39 -10.50 -3.78
CA ARG A 14 11.42 -10.11 -4.81
C ARG A 14 9.99 -10.00 -4.29
N PRO A 15 9.44 -10.91 -3.46
CA PRO A 15 8.08 -10.77 -2.95
C PRO A 15 7.88 -9.46 -2.15
N GLN A 16 8.84 -9.10 -1.30
CA GLN A 16 8.76 -7.86 -0.52
C GLN A 16 8.95 -6.63 -1.40
N LEU A 17 9.88 -6.67 -2.37
CA LEU A 17 10.09 -5.58 -3.32
C LEU A 17 8.83 -5.34 -4.17
N LYS A 18 8.23 -6.40 -4.69
CA LYS A 18 7.00 -6.36 -5.50
C LYS A 18 5.83 -5.81 -4.68
N SER A 19 5.64 -6.28 -3.45
CA SER A 19 4.64 -5.75 -2.51
C SER A 19 4.87 -4.26 -2.23
N TYR A 20 6.11 -3.85 -1.98
CA TYR A 20 6.46 -2.45 -1.71
C TYR A 20 6.13 -1.56 -2.90
N ILE A 21 6.56 -1.96 -4.10
CA ILE A 21 6.30 -1.22 -5.33
C ILE A 21 4.79 -1.12 -5.60
N LEU A 22 4.02 -2.20 -5.41
CA LEU A 22 2.55 -2.13 -5.55
C LEU A 22 1.94 -1.12 -4.59
N ARG A 23 2.37 -1.10 -3.33
CA ARG A 23 1.80 -0.18 -2.34
C ARG A 23 2.10 1.28 -2.65
N ILE A 24 3.20 1.57 -3.32
CA ILE A 24 3.57 2.94 -3.72
C ILE A 24 2.98 3.34 -5.09
N THR A 25 2.86 2.42 -6.06
CA THR A 25 2.34 2.72 -7.41
C THR A 25 0.83 2.56 -7.51
N ALA A 26 0.23 1.64 -6.73
CA ALA A 26 -1.13 1.13 -6.93
C ALA A 26 -1.43 0.73 -8.38
N SER A 27 -0.45 0.11 -9.05
CA SER A 27 -0.67 -0.56 -10.32
C SER A 27 0.14 -1.83 -10.39
N VAL A 28 -0.51 -2.90 -10.81
CA VAL A 28 0.14 -4.18 -11.07
C VAL A 28 1.11 -4.04 -12.24
N GLU A 29 0.72 -3.37 -13.32
CA GLU A 29 1.56 -3.17 -14.51
C GLU A 29 2.85 -2.43 -14.18
N ASP A 30 2.75 -1.22 -13.57
CA ASP A 30 3.93 -0.47 -13.14
C ASP A 30 4.79 -1.31 -12.17
N THR A 31 4.16 -2.15 -11.36
CA THR A 31 4.89 -2.96 -10.38
C THR A 31 5.72 -4.03 -11.06
N GLU A 32 5.16 -4.79 -12.00
CA GLU A 32 5.90 -5.82 -12.73
C GLU A 32 7.05 -5.19 -13.52
N ASP A 33 6.78 -4.09 -14.23
CA ASP A 33 7.79 -3.37 -15.01
C ASP A 33 8.94 -2.86 -14.14
N ILE A 34 8.63 -2.23 -13.01
CA ILE A 34 9.67 -1.70 -12.10
C ILE A 34 10.46 -2.84 -11.46
N VAL A 35 9.83 -3.96 -11.07
CA VAL A 35 10.54 -5.12 -10.51
C VAL A 35 11.50 -5.69 -11.56
N GLN A 36 11.05 -5.85 -12.80
CA GLN A 36 11.87 -6.32 -13.91
C GLN A 36 13.03 -5.37 -14.20
N ASP A 37 12.76 -4.07 -14.33
CA ASP A 37 13.79 -3.05 -14.53
C ASP A 37 14.79 -3.01 -13.38
N THR A 38 14.35 -3.27 -12.15
CA THR A 38 15.23 -3.35 -10.98
C THR A 38 16.21 -4.50 -11.14
N PHE A 39 15.75 -5.69 -11.54
CA PHE A 39 16.61 -6.84 -11.78
C PHE A 39 17.63 -6.57 -12.90
N ILE A 40 17.17 -6.01 -14.03
CA ILE A 40 18.02 -5.70 -15.18
C ILE A 40 19.08 -4.66 -14.78
N LYS A 41 18.68 -3.57 -14.14
CA LYS A 41 19.62 -2.51 -13.73
C LYS A 41 20.61 -2.97 -12.67
N ALA A 42 20.19 -3.81 -11.73
CA ALA A 42 21.06 -4.36 -10.70
C ALA A 42 22.06 -5.37 -11.30
N SER A 43 21.59 -6.31 -12.13
CA SER A 43 22.48 -7.30 -12.78
C SER A 43 23.53 -6.66 -13.69
N LEU A 44 23.17 -5.61 -14.43
CA LEU A 44 24.11 -4.84 -15.26
C LEU A 44 25.15 -4.05 -14.46
N LYS A 45 24.89 -3.78 -13.17
CA LYS A 45 25.77 -3.02 -12.27
C LYS A 45 26.39 -3.89 -11.18
N LEU A 46 26.30 -5.21 -11.30
CA LEU A 46 26.72 -6.14 -10.26
C LEU A 46 28.22 -6.02 -9.94
N ASP A 47 29.03 -5.70 -10.94
CA ASP A 47 30.45 -5.41 -10.81
C ASP A 47 30.76 -4.18 -9.94
N THR A 48 29.80 -3.25 -9.81
CA THR A 48 29.92 -2.06 -8.96
C THR A 48 29.45 -2.26 -7.53
N PHE A 49 28.83 -3.40 -7.22
CA PHE A 49 28.32 -3.68 -5.87
C PHE A 49 29.48 -3.96 -4.90
N ARG A 50 29.69 -3.05 -3.95
CA ARG A 50 30.82 -3.09 -3.00
C ARG A 50 30.54 -3.85 -1.69
N ALA A 51 29.33 -4.39 -1.52
CA ALA A 51 28.89 -5.04 -0.27
C ALA A 51 28.98 -4.13 0.98
N GLU A 52 28.89 -2.81 0.80
CA GLU A 52 28.76 -1.85 1.90
C GLU A 52 27.34 -1.86 2.51
N SER A 53 26.38 -2.44 1.78
CA SER A 53 25.02 -2.76 2.23
C SER A 53 24.62 -4.17 1.79
N THR A 54 23.48 -4.66 2.26
CA THR A 54 22.93 -5.95 1.81
C THR A 54 22.40 -5.83 0.37
N VAL A 55 22.34 -6.94 -0.39
CA VAL A 55 21.68 -6.92 -1.71
C VAL A 55 20.24 -6.45 -1.60
N LYS A 56 19.52 -6.87 -0.55
CA LYS A 56 18.17 -6.38 -0.26
C LYS A 56 18.11 -4.85 -0.19
N THR A 57 19.02 -4.21 0.54
CA THR A 57 19.06 -2.73 0.61
C THR A 57 19.33 -2.15 -0.76
N TRP A 58 20.32 -2.69 -1.47
CA TRP A 58 20.72 -2.21 -2.79
C TRP A 58 19.61 -2.31 -3.85
N ILE A 59 18.88 -3.42 -3.92
CA ILE A 59 17.77 -3.58 -4.87
C ILE A 59 16.59 -2.68 -4.51
N PHE A 60 16.33 -2.45 -3.21
CA PHE A 60 15.30 -1.50 -2.77
C PHE A 60 15.70 -0.05 -3.08
N THR A 61 16.99 0.30 -3.05
CA THR A 61 17.52 1.58 -3.54
C THR A 61 17.22 1.76 -5.02
N ILE A 62 17.54 0.75 -5.84
CA ILE A 62 17.30 0.80 -7.29
C ILE A 62 15.79 0.89 -7.58
N GLY A 63 14.99 -0.02 -7.01
CA GLY A 63 13.54 -0.03 -7.19
C GLY A 63 12.88 1.27 -6.74
N SER A 64 13.24 1.80 -5.57
CA SER A 64 12.70 3.08 -5.08
C SER A 64 13.06 4.25 -6.00
N ASN A 65 14.24 4.26 -6.60
CA ASN A 65 14.61 5.31 -7.56
C ASN A 65 13.77 5.24 -8.83
N ILE A 66 13.59 4.04 -9.40
CA ILE A 66 12.74 3.85 -10.59
C ILE A 66 11.29 4.23 -10.27
N SER A 67 10.76 3.81 -9.11
CA SER A 67 9.41 4.18 -8.68
C SER A 67 9.26 5.68 -8.47
N LYS A 68 10.25 6.36 -7.87
CA LYS A 68 10.22 7.82 -7.75
C LYS A 68 10.15 8.49 -9.12
N ASP A 69 10.96 8.04 -10.07
CA ASP A 69 10.96 8.59 -11.42
C ASP A 69 9.61 8.35 -12.13
N ASN A 70 9.02 7.16 -11.99
CA ASN A 70 7.68 6.84 -12.49
C ASN A 70 6.59 7.73 -11.86
N LEU A 71 6.71 8.03 -10.57
CA LEU A 71 5.69 8.76 -9.80
C LEU A 71 5.86 10.29 -9.85
N ARG A 72 7.02 10.83 -10.23
CA ARG A 72 7.27 12.29 -10.33
C ARG A 72 6.30 13.00 -11.29
N ALA A 73 5.84 12.32 -12.33
CA ALA A 73 4.87 12.84 -13.29
C ALA A 73 3.40 12.69 -12.83
N LYS A 74 3.14 11.95 -11.75
CA LYS A 74 1.78 11.60 -11.29
C LYS A 74 1.36 12.48 -10.12
N LYS A 75 0.07 12.85 -10.09
CA LYS A 75 -0.47 13.69 -9.01
C LYS A 75 -0.75 12.89 -7.75
N ARG A 76 -0.67 13.61 -6.64
CA ARG A 76 -0.99 13.07 -5.32
C ARG A 76 -2.48 12.81 -5.19
N TRP A 77 -2.81 11.73 -4.49
CA TRP A 77 -4.21 11.41 -4.20
C TRP A 77 -4.69 12.29 -3.04
N PRO A 78 -5.93 12.80 -3.06
CA PRO A 78 -6.48 13.52 -1.93
C PRO A 78 -6.80 12.54 -0.80
N GLU A 79 -6.95 13.05 0.42
CA GLU A 79 -7.27 12.22 1.59
C GLU A 79 -8.64 11.54 1.44
N ASN A 80 -9.56 12.14 0.67
CA ASN A 80 -10.87 11.59 0.25
C ASN A 80 -10.89 10.77 -1.03
N VAL A 81 -9.74 10.23 -1.43
CA VAL A 81 -9.67 9.28 -2.54
C VAL A 81 -10.64 8.11 -2.39
N THR A 82 -10.79 7.53 -1.19
CA THR A 82 -11.72 6.41 -0.99
C THR A 82 -13.15 6.79 -1.30
N ASP A 83 -13.57 8.00 -0.93
CA ASP A 83 -14.94 8.49 -1.11
C ASP A 83 -15.20 8.83 -2.57
N ILE A 84 -14.24 9.52 -3.22
CA ILE A 84 -14.27 9.83 -4.66
C ILE A 84 -14.36 8.54 -5.48
N CYS A 85 -13.50 7.55 -5.19
CA CYS A 85 -13.50 6.28 -5.92
C CYS A 85 -14.78 5.48 -5.66
N ARG A 86 -15.33 5.51 -4.44
CA ARG A 86 -16.63 4.88 -4.15
C ARG A 86 -17.76 5.50 -4.96
N GLU A 87 -17.84 6.82 -5.06
CA GLU A 87 -18.86 7.50 -5.88
C GLU A 87 -18.74 7.09 -7.35
N LYS A 88 -17.51 7.01 -7.88
CA LYS A 88 -17.27 6.57 -9.26
C LYS A 88 -17.57 5.10 -9.48
N ALA A 89 -17.27 4.24 -8.52
CA ALA A 89 -17.63 2.83 -8.53
C ALA A 89 -19.16 2.63 -8.56
N LEU A 90 -19.90 3.36 -7.72
CA LEU A 90 -21.38 3.29 -7.69
C LEU A 90 -22.02 3.85 -8.97
N ALA A 91 -21.38 4.81 -9.63
CA ALA A 91 -21.84 5.36 -10.90
C ALA A 91 -21.46 4.50 -12.12
N ASN A 92 -20.54 3.54 -11.96
CA ASN A 92 -20.11 2.64 -13.03
C ASN A 92 -21.01 1.38 -13.02
N PRO A 93 -21.87 1.18 -14.05
CA PRO A 93 -22.77 0.03 -14.10
C PRO A 93 -22.02 -1.31 -14.18
N ASP A 94 -20.78 -1.33 -14.68
CA ASP A 94 -20.01 -2.55 -14.91
C ASP A 94 -19.19 -2.98 -13.69
N TYR A 95 -19.00 -2.09 -12.71
CA TYR A 95 -18.09 -2.32 -11.58
C TYR A 95 -18.49 -3.50 -10.69
N PHE A 96 -19.74 -3.52 -10.21
CA PHE A 96 -20.23 -4.63 -9.38
C PHE A 96 -20.42 -5.94 -10.17
N PRO A 97 -20.93 -5.93 -11.42
CA PRO A 97 -20.90 -7.11 -12.27
C PRO A 97 -19.50 -7.72 -12.46
N GLU A 98 -18.48 -6.90 -12.68
CA GLU A 98 -17.10 -7.35 -12.80
C GLU A 98 -16.60 -8.03 -11.52
N ILE A 99 -16.84 -7.42 -10.36
CA ILE A 99 -16.51 -8.03 -9.06
C ILE A 99 -17.29 -9.34 -8.85
N ALA A 100 -18.58 -9.38 -9.16
CA ALA A 100 -19.40 -10.58 -9.01
C ALA A 100 -18.88 -11.74 -9.89
N ASN A 101 -18.41 -11.45 -11.10
CA ASN A 101 -17.77 -12.43 -11.98
C ASN A 101 -16.41 -12.88 -11.44
N LEU A 102 -15.61 -11.95 -10.90
CA LEU A 102 -14.33 -12.25 -10.27
C LEU A 102 -14.50 -13.17 -9.05
N MET A 103 -15.46 -12.87 -8.18
CA MET A 103 -15.76 -13.67 -6.99
C MET A 103 -16.28 -15.09 -7.31
N GLN A 104 -16.83 -15.29 -8.51
CA GLN A 104 -17.25 -16.62 -8.99
C GLN A 104 -16.11 -17.40 -9.66
N SER A 105 -15.15 -16.70 -10.27
CA SER A 105 -14.09 -17.32 -11.09
C SER A 105 -12.76 -17.45 -10.36
N SER A 106 -12.51 -16.68 -9.30
CA SER A 106 -11.28 -16.70 -8.51
C SER A 106 -11.49 -17.19 -7.09
N THR A 107 -10.56 -18.02 -6.61
CA THR A 107 -10.45 -18.43 -5.20
C THR A 107 -9.79 -17.38 -4.30
N HIS A 108 -9.22 -16.32 -4.89
CA HIS A 108 -8.52 -15.23 -4.19
C HIS A 108 -9.29 -13.90 -4.26
N ALA A 109 -10.61 -13.97 -4.41
CA ALA A 109 -11.50 -12.82 -4.47
C ALA A 109 -12.42 -12.69 -3.24
N ALA A 110 -12.11 -13.37 -2.13
CA ALA A 110 -12.90 -13.28 -0.92
C ALA A 110 -12.79 -11.87 -0.31
N PHE A 111 -13.92 -11.28 0.08
CA PHE A 111 -13.89 -10.05 0.85
C PHE A 111 -13.58 -10.35 2.33
N GLU A 112 -12.41 -9.87 2.78
CA GLU A 112 -12.03 -9.87 4.19
C GLU A 112 -11.78 -8.44 4.68
N ILE A 113 -12.36 -8.07 5.83
CA ILE A 113 -12.25 -6.71 6.38
C ILE A 113 -10.78 -6.31 6.59
N LYS A 114 -9.92 -7.24 7.05
CA LYS A 114 -8.49 -6.97 7.24
C LYS A 114 -7.78 -6.65 5.92
N GLU A 115 -8.14 -7.31 4.83
CA GLU A 115 -7.56 -7.03 3.51
C GLU A 115 -7.98 -5.66 3.00
N HIS A 116 -9.26 -5.30 3.19
CA HIS A 116 -9.73 -3.96 2.87
C HIS A 116 -9.05 -2.87 3.73
N ILE A 117 -8.70 -3.15 4.99
CA ILE A 117 -7.89 -2.23 5.82
C ILE A 117 -6.52 -1.98 5.16
N THR A 118 -5.86 -3.01 4.60
CA THR A 118 -4.57 -2.83 3.91
C THR A 118 -4.70 -2.08 2.59
N PHE A 119 -5.79 -2.32 1.86
CA PHE A 119 -6.15 -1.56 0.66
C PHE A 119 -6.39 -0.08 0.96
N CYS A 120 -7.15 0.20 2.02
CA CYS A 120 -7.43 1.55 2.49
C CYS A 120 -6.13 2.28 2.86
N LEU A 121 -5.21 1.62 3.58
CA LEU A 121 -3.89 2.17 3.91
C LEU A 121 -3.03 2.42 2.67
N THR A 122 -3.07 1.51 1.70
CA THR A 122 -2.38 1.68 0.42
C THR A 122 -2.86 2.94 -0.30
N CYS A 123 -4.18 3.12 -0.40
CA CYS A 123 -4.78 4.29 -1.06
C CYS A 123 -4.50 5.60 -0.30
N ILE A 124 -4.76 5.64 1.00
CA ILE A 124 -4.65 6.87 1.80
C ILE A 124 -3.18 7.31 1.94
N SER A 125 -2.22 6.38 2.03
CA SER A 125 -0.80 6.73 2.15
C SER A 125 -0.27 7.56 0.97
N LYS A 126 -0.92 7.52 -0.19
CA LYS A 126 -0.58 8.33 -1.37
C LYS A 126 -0.94 9.80 -1.24
N SER A 127 -1.72 10.15 -0.22
CA SER A 127 -1.97 11.55 0.17
C SER A 127 -0.80 12.16 0.95
N LEU A 128 0.22 11.37 1.30
CA LEU A 128 1.48 11.84 1.85
C LEU A 128 2.42 12.34 0.75
N PRO A 129 3.39 13.21 1.05
CA PRO A 129 4.52 13.46 0.18
C PRO A 129 5.22 12.16 -0.14
N LEU A 130 5.70 12.01 -1.38
CA LEU A 130 6.25 10.77 -1.88
C LEU A 130 7.33 10.24 -0.92
N GLU A 131 8.27 11.07 -0.52
CA GLU A 131 9.36 10.71 0.39
C GLU A 131 8.85 10.25 1.77
N GLN A 132 7.79 10.88 2.29
CA GLN A 132 7.14 10.47 3.54
C GLN A 132 6.45 9.10 3.40
N GLN A 133 5.77 8.86 2.27
CA GLN A 133 5.13 7.58 1.98
C GLN A 133 6.17 6.45 1.88
N LEU A 134 7.22 6.64 1.08
CA LEU A 134 8.28 5.64 0.89
C LEU A 134 8.94 5.33 2.24
N CYS A 135 9.33 6.37 2.97
CA CYS A 135 9.99 6.25 4.27
C CYS A 135 9.13 5.48 5.29
N MET A 136 7.84 5.81 5.37
CA MET A 136 6.89 5.14 6.25
C MET A 136 6.75 3.66 5.89
N LEU A 137 6.56 3.32 4.61
CA LEU A 137 6.42 1.91 4.21
C LEU A 137 7.70 1.11 4.46
N LEU A 138 8.86 1.64 4.07
CA LEU A 138 10.15 0.97 4.28
C LEU A 138 10.39 0.68 5.78
N LYS A 139 10.04 1.61 6.65
CA LYS A 139 10.20 1.44 8.10
C LYS A 139 9.14 0.53 8.71
N GLU A 140 7.88 0.84 8.47
CA GLU A 140 6.74 0.32 9.22
C GLU A 140 6.19 -0.98 8.64
N VAL A 141 6.50 -1.30 7.38
CA VAL A 141 6.01 -2.51 6.71
C VAL A 141 7.16 -3.46 6.34
N TYR A 142 8.30 -2.93 5.90
CA TYR A 142 9.44 -3.74 5.43
C TYR A 142 10.62 -3.82 6.41
N ASP A 143 10.48 -3.23 7.60
CA ASP A 143 11.39 -3.33 8.74
C ASP A 143 12.84 -2.87 8.48
N PHE A 144 13.05 -1.98 7.52
CA PHE A 144 14.37 -1.38 7.31
C PHE A 144 14.78 -0.47 8.48
N LYS A 145 16.08 -0.45 8.78
CA LYS A 145 16.69 0.46 9.75
C LYS A 145 16.75 1.87 9.16
N VAL A 146 16.77 2.88 10.03
CA VAL A 146 16.87 4.29 9.63
C VAL A 146 18.09 4.54 8.72
N SER A 147 19.22 3.90 9.01
CA SER A 147 20.44 3.98 8.19
C SER A 147 20.25 3.36 6.79
N GLU A 148 19.57 2.21 6.69
CA GLU A 148 19.28 1.55 5.42
C GLU A 148 18.28 2.37 4.58
N ILE A 149 17.27 2.96 5.23
CA ILE A 149 16.31 3.85 4.56
C ILE A 149 17.00 5.12 4.04
N ALA A 150 17.95 5.67 4.81
CA ALA A 150 18.75 6.82 4.38
C ALA A 150 19.54 6.50 3.10
N GLU A 151 20.11 5.30 2.98
CA GLU A 151 20.74 4.80 1.76
C GLU A 151 19.73 4.63 0.62
N ILE A 152 18.61 3.93 0.87
CA ILE A 152 17.57 3.65 -0.13
C ILE A 152 16.99 4.94 -0.73
N LEU A 153 16.69 5.93 0.12
CA LEU A 153 16.10 7.19 -0.30
C LEU A 153 17.14 8.26 -0.67
N GLN A 154 18.43 7.96 -0.50
CA GLN A 154 19.55 8.86 -0.79
C GLN A 154 19.41 10.21 -0.05
N THR A 155 19.20 10.14 1.26
CA THR A 155 19.05 11.31 2.13
C THR A 155 19.73 11.06 3.48
N THR A 156 19.58 11.97 4.44
CA THR A 156 20.21 11.83 5.76
C THR A 156 19.30 11.10 6.75
N GLU A 157 19.87 10.42 7.74
CA GLU A 157 19.07 9.83 8.84
C GLU A 157 18.20 10.85 9.57
N ALA A 158 18.66 12.11 9.66
CA ALA A 158 17.88 13.20 10.25
C ALA A 158 16.59 13.47 9.45
N MET A 159 16.69 13.49 8.11
CA MET A 159 15.53 13.61 7.23
C MET A 159 14.61 12.39 7.32
N ILE A 160 15.17 11.18 7.45
CA ILE A 160 14.36 9.96 7.66
C ILE A 160 13.54 10.06 8.96
N LYS A 161 14.16 10.46 10.08
CA LYS A 161 13.46 10.65 11.35
C LYS A 161 12.35 11.70 11.24
N TYR A 162 12.62 12.80 10.54
CA TYR A 162 11.61 13.83 10.26
C TYR A 162 10.45 13.30 9.41
N TYR A 163 10.73 12.56 8.33
CA TYR A 163 9.71 11.97 7.47
C TYR A 163 8.85 10.94 8.20
N LEU A 164 9.44 10.10 9.06
CA LEU A 164 8.69 9.16 9.89
C LEU A 164 7.77 9.89 10.89
N HIS A 165 8.28 10.89 11.59
CA HIS A 165 7.47 11.66 12.54
C HIS A 165 6.29 12.34 11.85
N THR A 166 6.55 13.02 10.72
CA THR A 166 5.51 13.78 10.01
C THR A 166 4.51 12.90 9.27
N SER A 167 4.95 11.77 8.69
CA SER A 167 4.04 10.82 8.04
C SER A 167 3.08 10.18 9.03
N ARG A 168 3.59 9.74 10.19
CA ARG A 168 2.76 9.14 11.26
C ARG A 168 1.73 10.11 11.80
N ALA A 169 2.15 11.31 12.18
CA ALA A 169 1.24 12.35 12.66
C ALA A 169 0.12 12.65 11.65
N LYS A 170 0.45 12.70 10.36
CA LYS A 170 -0.54 12.91 9.29
C LYS A 170 -1.49 11.72 9.14
N MET A 171 -0.98 10.48 9.14
CA MET A 171 -1.81 9.28 9.04
C MET A 171 -2.75 9.12 10.24
N VAL A 172 -2.27 9.38 11.46
CA VAL A 172 -3.09 9.42 12.68
C VAL A 172 -4.24 10.42 12.50
N HIS A 173 -3.93 11.66 12.12
CA HIS A 173 -4.93 12.71 11.92
C HIS A 173 -6.00 12.31 10.90
N ILE A 174 -5.59 11.80 9.73
CA ILE A 174 -6.52 11.35 8.68
C ILE A 174 -7.45 10.26 9.20
N TYR A 175 -6.91 9.25 9.87
CA TYR A 175 -7.71 8.12 10.31
C TYR A 175 -8.63 8.45 11.48
N GLU A 176 -8.19 9.27 12.43
CA GLU A 176 -9.01 9.70 13.56
C GLU A 176 -10.22 10.52 13.12
N GLY A 177 -10.04 11.41 12.14
CA GLY A 177 -11.11 12.25 11.61
C GLY A 177 -12.10 11.53 10.67
N ARG A 178 -11.83 10.27 10.30
CA ARG A 178 -12.53 9.63 9.18
C ARG A 178 -12.93 8.18 9.37
N CYS A 179 -12.06 7.32 9.90
CA CYS A 179 -12.33 5.90 9.86
C CYS A 179 -13.33 5.50 10.94
N ALA A 180 -14.50 5.02 10.54
CA ALA A 180 -15.54 4.58 11.47
C ALA A 180 -15.12 3.40 12.37
N LEU A 181 -14.04 2.69 12.01
CA LEU A 181 -13.44 1.65 12.86
C LEU A 181 -12.60 2.23 14.01
N ILE A 182 -12.16 3.49 13.95
CA ILE A 182 -11.43 4.17 15.04
C ILE A 182 -12.38 5.08 15.82
N ASN A 183 -13.08 5.93 15.09
CA ASN A 183 -13.92 6.97 15.64
C ASN A 183 -15.36 6.69 15.24
N LYS A 184 -16.27 6.60 16.20
CA LYS A 184 -17.70 6.37 15.92
C LYS A 184 -18.35 7.51 15.13
N GLU A 185 -17.74 8.69 15.14
CA GLU A 185 -18.13 9.86 14.34
C GLU A 185 -17.37 9.94 13.00
N GLY A 186 -16.49 8.97 12.73
CA GLY A 186 -15.76 8.89 11.46
C GLY A 186 -16.71 8.71 10.28
N THR A 187 -16.48 9.46 9.22
CA THR A 187 -17.38 9.53 8.05
C THR A 187 -17.28 8.35 7.07
N CYS A 188 -16.19 7.57 7.12
CA CYS A 188 -15.96 6.46 6.19
C CYS A 188 -16.42 5.12 6.77
N HIS A 189 -17.39 4.50 6.09
CA HIS A 189 -18.03 3.22 6.46
C HIS A 189 -17.74 2.08 5.46
N GLN A 190 -16.76 2.23 4.57
CA GLN A 190 -16.53 1.27 3.49
C GLN A 190 -16.31 -0.18 3.97
N CYS A 191 -15.63 -0.39 5.11
CA CYS A 191 -15.46 -1.72 5.68
C CYS A 191 -16.80 -2.43 5.96
N SER A 192 -17.78 -1.72 6.54
CA SER A 192 -19.10 -2.27 6.84
C SER A 192 -19.98 -2.37 5.59
N GLU A 193 -19.92 -1.36 4.72
CA GLU A 193 -20.71 -1.35 3.47
C GLU A 193 -20.30 -2.50 2.55
N LEU A 194 -18.99 -2.64 2.27
CA LEU A 194 -18.47 -3.70 1.41
C LEU A 194 -18.68 -5.08 2.03
N ASN A 195 -18.60 -5.22 3.36
CA ASN A 195 -19.00 -6.46 4.03
C ASN A 195 -20.48 -6.79 3.75
N GLY A 196 -21.38 -5.80 3.86
CA GLY A 196 -22.80 -5.99 3.56
C GLY A 196 -23.06 -6.38 2.10
N ILE A 197 -22.26 -5.86 1.17
CA ILE A 197 -22.39 -6.16 -0.27
C ILE A 197 -21.82 -7.54 -0.61
N PHE A 198 -20.56 -7.79 -0.23
CA PHE A 198 -19.81 -8.98 -0.67
C PHE A 198 -19.89 -10.16 0.28
N ASN A 199 -20.30 -9.93 1.53
CA ASN A 199 -20.47 -10.98 2.52
C ASN A 199 -21.74 -10.79 3.38
N PRO A 200 -22.93 -10.73 2.77
CA PRO A 200 -24.18 -10.37 3.46
C PRO A 200 -24.60 -11.34 4.57
N LYS A 201 -24.08 -12.58 4.55
CA LYS A 201 -24.33 -13.59 5.60
C LYS A 201 -23.35 -13.47 6.78
N GLN A 202 -22.25 -12.76 6.62
CA GLN A 202 -21.24 -12.54 7.65
C GLN A 202 -21.60 -11.32 8.49
N ASN A 203 -21.68 -11.51 9.80
CA ASN A 203 -21.96 -10.41 10.73
C ASN A 203 -20.72 -9.52 10.87
N PHE A 204 -20.84 -8.28 10.39
CA PHE A 204 -19.74 -7.30 10.41
C PHE A 204 -19.17 -7.06 11.81
N GLU A 205 -20.02 -6.89 12.84
CA GLU A 205 -19.52 -6.62 14.21
C GLU A 205 -18.77 -7.82 14.79
N VAL A 206 -19.16 -9.05 14.44
CA VAL A 206 -18.43 -10.26 14.86
C VAL A 206 -17.04 -10.31 14.23
N GLU A 207 -16.92 -10.08 12.93
CA GLU A 207 -15.62 -10.10 12.25
C GLU A 207 -14.73 -8.93 12.64
N LYS A 208 -15.30 -7.73 12.76
CA LYS A 208 -14.62 -6.54 13.26
C LYS A 208 -13.99 -6.83 14.63
N ASN A 209 -14.69 -7.51 15.54
CA ASN A 209 -14.15 -7.86 16.86
C ASN A 209 -13.00 -8.87 16.82
N LYS A 210 -12.75 -9.56 15.70
CA LYS A 210 -11.54 -10.40 15.54
C LYS A 210 -10.30 -9.55 15.24
N ILE A 211 -10.46 -8.32 14.76
CA ILE A 211 -9.37 -7.43 14.37
C ILE A 211 -8.89 -6.65 15.60
N GLU A 212 -7.63 -6.85 15.99
CA GLU A 212 -7.06 -6.23 17.20
C GLU A 212 -7.18 -4.70 17.22
N PHE A 213 -6.83 -4.08 16.09
CA PHE A 213 -6.98 -2.64 15.87
C PHE A 213 -8.42 -2.16 16.12
N ALA A 214 -9.43 -2.89 15.66
CA ALA A 214 -10.83 -2.49 15.83
C ALA A 214 -11.33 -2.70 17.27
N LYS A 215 -10.85 -3.74 17.97
CA LYS A 215 -11.13 -3.93 19.41
C LYS A 215 -10.60 -2.76 20.25
N LYS A 216 -9.46 -2.20 19.84
CA LYS A 216 -8.80 -1.08 20.51
C LYS A 216 -9.27 0.28 20.02
N ALA A 217 -10.33 0.40 19.21
CA ALA A 217 -10.79 1.68 18.64
C ALA A 217 -10.94 2.84 19.65
N ASN A 218 -11.36 2.55 20.89
CA ASN A 218 -11.52 3.55 21.96
C ASN A 218 -10.22 3.86 22.73
N ASP A 219 -9.10 3.23 22.38
CA ASP A 219 -7.80 3.47 22.99
C ASP A 219 -7.35 4.91 22.67
N PRO A 220 -6.98 5.72 23.69
CA PRO A 220 -6.54 7.10 23.47
C PRO A 220 -5.19 7.18 22.75
N ASP A 221 -4.40 6.10 22.75
CA ASP A 221 -3.14 6.04 22.00
C ASP A 221 -3.41 5.78 20.51
N ARG A 222 -3.50 6.86 19.73
CA ARG A 222 -3.76 6.77 18.29
C ARG A 222 -2.57 6.24 17.50
N GLU A 223 -1.35 6.39 18.02
CA GLU A 223 -0.14 5.83 17.42
C GLU A 223 -0.16 4.31 17.52
N LEU A 224 -0.60 3.75 18.65
CA LEU A 224 -0.82 2.31 18.80
C LEU A 224 -1.81 1.76 17.76
N LEU A 225 -2.90 2.50 17.49
CA LEU A 225 -3.87 2.08 16.48
C LEU A 225 -3.28 2.08 15.07
N LEU A 226 -2.42 3.05 14.76
CA LEU A 226 -1.69 3.07 13.50
C LEU A 226 -0.70 1.89 13.41
N ASP A 227 0.01 1.57 14.50
CA ASP A 227 0.93 0.41 14.55
C ASP A 227 0.21 -0.91 14.29
N LEU A 228 -0.99 -1.09 14.86
CA LEU A 228 -1.80 -2.29 14.62
C LEU A 228 -2.27 -2.38 13.16
N ARG A 229 -2.51 -1.26 12.48
CA ARG A 229 -2.80 -1.26 11.03
C ARG A 229 -1.58 -1.68 10.22
N PHE A 230 -0.39 -1.19 10.58
CA PHE A 230 0.85 -1.63 9.91
C PHE A 230 1.10 -3.12 10.13
N ARG A 231 0.85 -3.66 11.33
CA ARG A 231 0.93 -5.11 11.60
C ARG A 231 0.03 -5.92 10.66
N ILE A 232 -1.22 -5.52 10.48
CA ILE A 232 -2.14 -6.16 9.53
C ILE A 232 -1.57 -6.10 8.10
N MET A 233 -0.99 -4.96 7.69
CA MET A 233 -0.39 -4.81 6.37
C MET A 233 0.84 -5.70 6.15
N LYS A 234 1.64 -5.96 7.19
CA LYS A 234 2.78 -6.89 7.13
C LYS A 234 2.36 -8.34 6.91
N GLU A 235 1.21 -8.73 7.47
CA GLU A 235 0.70 -10.10 7.43
C GLU A 235 0.03 -10.45 6.09
N ILE A 236 -0.29 -9.46 5.25
CA ILE A 236 -1.02 -9.64 4.00
C ILE A 236 -0.11 -9.39 2.82
N ASP A 237 0.19 -10.45 2.07
CA ASP A 237 0.76 -10.36 0.73
C ASP A 237 -0.34 -9.93 -0.26
N PRO A 238 -0.24 -8.72 -0.87
CA PRO A 238 -1.28 -8.20 -1.74
C PRO A 238 -1.44 -8.97 -3.06
N PHE A 239 -0.57 -9.94 -3.36
CA PHE A 239 -0.66 -10.77 -4.57
C PHE A 239 -1.11 -12.21 -4.31
N ASN A 240 -1.10 -12.67 -3.06
CA ASN A 240 -1.30 -14.09 -2.72
C ASN A 240 -2.28 -14.31 -1.56
N SER A 241 -2.95 -13.26 -1.06
CA SER A 241 -3.98 -13.36 -0.03
C SER A 241 -5.33 -13.87 -0.55
N ASN A 242 -6.25 -14.23 0.35
CA ASN A 242 -7.58 -14.75 0.01
C ASN A 242 -8.46 -13.75 -0.76
N GLY A 243 -8.17 -12.46 -0.63
CA GLY A 243 -8.84 -11.38 -1.34
C GLY A 243 -7.92 -10.60 -2.29
N ALA A 244 -6.73 -11.13 -2.62
CA ALA A 244 -5.74 -10.44 -3.46
C ALA A 244 -6.35 -9.95 -4.77
N ASP A 245 -7.02 -10.82 -5.52
CA ASP A 245 -7.58 -10.46 -6.83
C ASP A 245 -8.65 -9.35 -6.71
N LEU A 246 -9.46 -9.41 -5.65
CA LEU A 246 -10.46 -8.38 -5.37
C LEU A 246 -9.80 -7.04 -5.03
N GLN A 247 -8.77 -7.04 -4.18
CA GLN A 247 -8.06 -5.81 -3.82
C GLN A 247 -7.28 -5.23 -5.01
N LEU A 248 -6.69 -6.07 -5.86
CA LEU A 248 -6.01 -5.63 -7.08
C LEU A 248 -6.98 -5.00 -8.07
N LEU A 249 -8.17 -5.59 -8.26
CA LEU A 249 -9.23 -4.99 -9.08
C LEU A 249 -9.67 -3.64 -8.51
N HIS A 250 -9.87 -3.53 -7.20
CA HIS A 250 -10.17 -2.26 -6.55
C HIS A 250 -9.06 -1.22 -6.74
N LEU A 251 -7.78 -1.62 -6.66
CA LEU A 251 -6.64 -0.70 -6.86
C LEU A 251 -6.59 -0.20 -8.29
N GLN A 252 -6.80 -1.08 -9.27
CA GLN A 252 -6.85 -0.72 -10.68
C GLN A 252 -7.97 0.26 -10.97
N HIS A 253 -9.17 0.03 -10.42
CA HIS A 253 -10.28 0.97 -10.54
C HIS A 253 -9.94 2.33 -9.90
N ASN A 254 -9.44 2.34 -8.66
CA ASN A 254 -9.08 3.59 -7.98
C ASN A 254 -8.02 4.36 -8.74
N ARG A 255 -7.02 3.68 -9.30
CA ARG A 255 -6.00 4.31 -10.14
C ARG A 255 -6.61 4.97 -11.36
N ALA A 256 -7.44 4.26 -12.13
CA ALA A 256 -8.08 4.80 -13.31
C ALA A 256 -8.96 6.02 -12.97
N VAL A 257 -9.68 5.99 -11.85
CA VAL A 257 -10.44 7.14 -11.35
C VAL A 257 -9.52 8.32 -11.06
N MET A 258 -8.39 8.10 -10.39
CA MET A 258 -7.48 9.16 -9.97
C MET A 258 -6.66 9.77 -11.11
N GLU A 259 -6.32 8.99 -12.13
CA GLU A 259 -5.72 9.49 -13.37
C GLU A 259 -6.68 10.48 -14.06
N ASN A 260 -7.95 10.10 -14.24
CA ASN A 260 -8.98 10.98 -14.80
C ASN A 260 -9.31 12.20 -13.91
N TYR A 261 -9.28 12.03 -12.58
CA TYR A 261 -9.51 13.12 -11.63
C TYR A 261 -8.40 14.18 -11.71
N SER A 262 -7.17 13.73 -11.92
CA SER A 262 -6.00 14.60 -12.06
C SER A 262 -6.13 15.49 -13.30
N GLU A 263 -6.51 14.93 -14.45
CA GLU A 263 -6.64 15.68 -15.71
C GLU A 263 -7.68 16.81 -15.63
N LYS A 264 -8.80 16.60 -14.91
CA LYS A 264 -9.88 17.58 -14.81
C LYS A 264 -9.59 18.78 -13.91
N ASN A 265 -8.67 18.64 -12.96
CA ASN A 265 -8.29 19.74 -12.06
C ASN A 265 -7.15 20.62 -12.63
N ASP A 266 -6.64 20.32 -13.82
CA ASP A 266 -5.70 21.19 -14.57
C ASP A 266 -6.38 22.08 -15.62
N GLN A 267 -7.71 21.94 -15.81
CA GLN A 267 -8.52 22.78 -16.68
C GLN A 267 -9.30 23.82 -15.86
#